data_AF-A0A9W8PA89-F1
#
_entry.id   AF-A0A9W8PA89-F1
#
_cell.length_a   1.000
_cell.length_b   1.000
_cell.length_c   1.000
_cell.angle_alpha   90.00
_cell.angle_beta   90.00
_cell.angle_gamma   90.00
#
_symmetry.space_group_name_H-M   'P 1'
#
loop_
_entity.id
_entity.type
_entity.pdbx_description
1 polymer ?
#
loop_
_entity_poly.entity_id
_entity_poly.type
_entity_poly.pdbx_seq_one_letter_code
_entity_poly.pdbx_strand_id
1 'polypeptide(L)'
;MLSEPLAFAYAGWIAGTILIILYGFISCYTAKLLAHIILADPRLRSYADVGRKAFGPKSTVIISIMFCLELFAVSVILVTLYADSLHAIIPKYTSDTYKIFGLLLLIPMVFLPLSLLSYTSILGIMSTIMMVVVILYDGLSKADAPGSLRTPAETSFTISSWPNLGIAYGLFMAGVRTFSGHAVIPSLARDMVNPEEFDTMIDWAFLVATTIYALIGYVGYLMFGSNVSDEISMDLLKTPGYNPTLNQAVLWMLVISPLSKFALTTQPLNAVLEVLIGLESAAASPEDMAIKMSTPVPWSFKSLLSRLQRIFVTIASVAVSIAVPEFSALMAFLGSFSAFMICIIGPVAAKVAIERKCGIVDGLILGTGIVMASWGTVAAFLIA
;
A
#
# COMPACT_ATOMS: atom_id res chain seq x y z
N MET A 1 -5.37 -4.11 5.32
CA MET A 1 -5.84 -5.51 5.37
C MET A 1 -5.19 -6.30 6.50
N LEU A 2 -3.90 -6.67 6.44
CA LEU A 2 -3.28 -7.50 7.50
C LEU A 2 -3.19 -6.79 8.87
N SER A 3 -2.91 -5.49 8.87
CA SER A 3 -2.90 -4.63 10.06
C SER A 3 -4.24 -3.91 10.31
N GLU A 4 -5.28 -4.22 9.52
CA GLU A 4 -6.61 -3.61 9.71
C GLU A 4 -7.21 -3.92 11.08
N PRO A 5 -7.14 -5.17 11.57
CA PRO A 5 -7.67 -5.51 12.89
C PRO A 5 -6.98 -4.72 14.01
N LEU A 6 -5.67 -4.46 13.87
CA LEU A 6 -4.92 -3.62 14.81
C LEU A 6 -5.41 -2.15 14.75
N ALA A 7 -5.69 -1.63 13.56
CA ALA A 7 -6.26 -0.29 13.41
C ALA A 7 -7.60 -0.16 14.15
N PHE A 8 -8.46 -1.18 14.08
CA PHE A 8 -9.68 -1.27 14.87
C PHE A 8 -9.43 -1.41 16.37
N ALA A 9 -8.40 -2.14 16.79
CA ALA A 9 -8.01 -2.23 18.20
C ALA A 9 -7.60 -0.88 18.80
N TYR A 10 -6.99 -0.02 17.98
CA TYR A 10 -6.59 1.33 18.39
C TYR A 10 -7.72 2.37 18.32
N ALA A 11 -8.55 2.34 17.28
CA ALA A 11 -9.64 3.30 17.09
C ALA A 11 -10.92 2.93 17.85
N GLY A 12 -11.13 1.65 18.14
CA GLY A 12 -12.41 1.10 18.58
C GLY A 12 -13.43 1.00 17.44
N TRP A 13 -14.58 0.37 17.73
CA TRP A 13 -15.62 0.09 16.72
C TRP A 13 -16.17 1.34 16.03
N ILE A 14 -16.52 2.37 16.81
CA ILE A 14 -17.21 3.56 16.28
C ILE A 14 -16.27 4.35 15.37
N ALA A 15 -15.11 4.76 15.89
CA ALA A 15 -14.18 5.57 15.13
C ALA A 15 -13.60 4.77 13.94
N GLY A 16 -13.23 3.50 14.14
CA GLY A 16 -12.70 2.67 13.05
C GLY A 16 -13.68 2.49 11.90
N THR A 17 -14.98 2.27 12.20
CA THR A 17 -16.02 2.12 11.17
C THR A 17 -16.26 3.42 10.41
N ILE A 18 -16.30 4.55 11.13
CA ILE A 18 -16.44 5.86 10.49
C ILE A 18 -15.24 6.13 9.58
N LEU A 19 -14.03 5.85 10.04
CA LEU A 19 -12.80 6.13 9.30
C LEU A 19 -12.68 5.28 8.03
N ILE A 20 -12.92 3.97 8.10
CA ILE A 20 -12.77 3.10 6.93
C ILE A 20 -13.77 3.45 5.82
N ILE A 21 -15.02 3.80 6.19
CA ILE A 21 -16.05 4.24 5.25
C ILE A 21 -15.70 5.62 4.68
N LEU A 22 -15.33 6.57 5.54
CA LEU A 22 -15.00 7.93 5.13
C LEU A 22 -13.78 7.95 4.20
N TYR A 23 -12.72 7.21 4.53
CA TYR A 23 -11.53 7.12 3.68
C TYR A 23 -11.83 6.41 2.36
N GLY A 24 -12.66 5.36 2.36
CA GLY A 24 -13.11 4.73 1.11
C GLY A 24 -13.83 5.71 0.20
N PHE A 25 -14.79 6.47 0.75
CA PHE A 25 -15.55 7.47 0.01
C PHE A 25 -14.67 8.64 -0.48
N ILE A 26 -13.85 9.22 0.40
CA ILE A 26 -12.95 10.33 0.04
C ILE A 26 -11.95 9.87 -1.03
N SER A 27 -11.37 8.69 -0.88
CA SER A 27 -10.39 8.17 -1.85
C SER A 27 -11.02 7.89 -3.21
N CYS A 28 -12.26 7.37 -3.25
CA CYS A 28 -13.00 7.22 -4.49
C CYS A 28 -13.29 8.59 -5.14
N TYR A 29 -13.75 9.57 -4.35
CA TYR A 29 -13.97 10.94 -4.82
C TYR A 29 -12.71 11.56 -5.41
N THR A 30 -11.57 11.46 -4.73
CA THR A 30 -10.31 12.05 -5.23
C THR A 30 -9.75 11.30 -6.43
N ALA A 31 -10.00 9.99 -6.55
CA ALA A 31 -9.66 9.22 -7.74
C ALA A 31 -10.46 9.69 -8.97
N LYS A 32 -11.79 9.83 -8.84
CA LYS A 32 -12.65 10.38 -9.90
C LYS A 32 -12.25 11.80 -10.28
N LEU A 33 -11.98 12.63 -9.28
CA LEU A 33 -11.52 14.00 -9.50
C LEU A 33 -10.26 14.04 -10.37
N LEU A 34 -9.29 13.19 -10.06
CA LEU A 34 -8.05 13.11 -10.81
C LEU A 34 -8.27 12.60 -12.25
N ALA A 35 -9.15 11.62 -12.42
CA ALA A 35 -9.56 11.11 -13.73
C ALA A 35 -10.23 12.21 -14.58
N HIS A 36 -11.15 13.00 -14.00
CA HIS A 36 -11.81 14.09 -14.72
C HIS A 36 -10.81 15.19 -15.12
N ILE A 37 -9.84 15.52 -14.26
CA ILE A 37 -8.80 16.50 -14.59
C ILE A 37 -7.97 16.04 -15.80
N ILE A 38 -7.61 14.76 -15.88
CA ILE A 38 -6.81 14.24 -16.99
C ILE A 38 -7.60 14.07 -18.28
N LEU A 39 -8.86 13.64 -18.19
CA LEU A 39 -9.73 13.50 -19.37
C LEU A 39 -10.08 14.88 -19.97
N ALA A 40 -10.10 15.94 -19.15
CA ALA A 40 -10.33 17.30 -19.62
C ALA A 40 -9.14 17.94 -20.36
N ASP A 41 -7.89 17.47 -20.18
CA ASP A 41 -6.71 18.02 -20.87
C ASP A 41 -5.89 16.92 -21.55
N PRO A 42 -5.95 16.82 -22.90
CA PRO A 42 -5.24 15.81 -23.67
C PRO A 42 -3.71 15.82 -23.53
N ARG A 43 -3.11 16.88 -22.96
CA ARG A 43 -1.66 16.98 -22.76
C ARG A 43 -1.18 16.30 -21.49
N LEU A 44 -2.09 16.03 -20.54
CA LEU A 44 -1.75 15.38 -19.28
C LEU A 44 -1.74 13.86 -19.47
N ARG A 45 -0.70 13.19 -18.94
CA ARG A 45 -0.56 11.72 -18.99
C ARG A 45 -0.28 11.11 -17.63
N SER A 46 0.35 11.86 -16.72
CA SER A 46 0.75 11.36 -15.40
C SER A 46 0.25 12.25 -14.26
N TYR A 47 0.29 11.71 -13.04
CA TYR A 47 0.01 12.48 -11.82
C TYR A 47 0.96 13.68 -11.66
N ALA A 48 2.23 13.52 -12.07
CA ALA A 48 3.21 14.60 -12.05
C ALA A 48 2.85 15.73 -13.03
N ASP A 49 2.23 15.42 -14.16
CA ASP A 49 1.75 16.44 -15.12
C ASP A 49 0.58 17.25 -14.55
N VAL A 50 -0.34 16.58 -13.85
CA VAL A 50 -1.45 17.24 -13.15
C VAL A 50 -0.89 18.23 -12.13
N GLY A 51 0.07 17.79 -11.32
CA GLY A 51 0.78 18.66 -10.39
C GLY A 51 1.48 19.83 -11.08
N ARG A 52 2.18 19.58 -12.20
CA ARG A 52 2.85 20.61 -12.98
C ARG A 52 1.87 21.67 -13.49
N LYS A 53 0.68 21.27 -13.93
CA LYS A 53 -0.37 22.19 -14.38
C LYS A 53 -0.93 23.01 -13.22
N ALA A 54 -1.13 22.41 -12.05
CA ALA A 54 -1.70 23.07 -10.88
C ALA A 54 -0.71 24.01 -10.15
N PHE A 55 0.52 23.56 -9.94
CA PHE A 55 1.50 24.18 -9.03
C PHE A 55 2.81 24.61 -9.72
N GLY A 56 2.92 24.42 -11.03
CA GLY A 56 4.11 24.76 -11.82
C GLY A 56 5.20 23.69 -11.80
N PRO A 57 6.34 23.92 -12.49
CA PRO A 57 7.32 22.89 -12.83
C PRO A 57 8.02 22.25 -11.61
N LYS A 58 8.22 23.01 -10.52
CA LYS A 58 8.87 22.50 -9.29
C LYS A 58 8.08 21.36 -8.63
N SER A 59 6.75 21.35 -8.78
CA SER A 59 5.88 20.33 -8.18
C SER A 59 6.12 18.93 -8.76
N THR A 60 6.54 18.84 -10.03
CA THR A 60 6.87 17.58 -10.70
C THR A 60 7.90 16.79 -9.88
N VAL A 61 8.98 17.46 -9.44
CA VAL A 61 10.06 16.83 -8.66
C VAL A 61 9.55 16.40 -7.28
N ILE A 62 8.76 17.24 -6.63
CA ILE A 62 8.19 16.94 -5.30
C ILE A 62 7.28 15.71 -5.39
N ILE A 63 6.39 15.66 -6.37
CA ILE A 63 5.47 14.53 -6.58
C ILE A 63 6.24 13.25 -6.90
N SER A 64 7.25 13.33 -7.76
CA SER A 64 8.10 12.17 -8.07
C SER A 64 8.85 11.66 -6.83
N ILE A 65 9.37 12.55 -5.97
CA ILE A 65 10.03 12.14 -4.72
C ILE A 65 9.03 11.48 -3.76
N MET A 66 7.82 12.04 -3.61
CA MET A 66 6.79 11.45 -2.76
C MET A 66 6.35 10.07 -3.27
N PHE A 67 6.21 9.92 -4.59
CA PHE A 67 5.90 8.63 -5.21
C PHE A 67 7.04 7.61 -5.03
N CYS A 68 8.30 8.04 -5.17
CA CYS A 68 9.45 7.18 -4.89
C CYS A 68 9.49 6.74 -3.42
N LEU A 69 9.24 7.67 -2.49
CA LEU A 69 9.19 7.37 -1.06
C LEU A 69 8.08 6.35 -0.75
N GLU A 70 6.90 6.51 -1.36
CA GLU A 70 5.77 5.61 -1.22
C GLU A 70 6.09 4.19 -1.72
N LEU A 71 6.58 4.05 -2.95
CA LEU A 71 6.95 2.75 -3.52
C LEU A 71 8.12 2.10 -2.77
N PHE A 72 9.07 2.89 -2.28
CA PHE A 72 10.18 2.40 -1.46
C PHE A 72 9.66 1.87 -0.13
N ALA A 73 8.80 2.61 0.57
CA ALA A 73 8.21 2.17 1.83
C ALA A 73 7.36 0.91 1.64
N VAL A 74 6.57 0.80 0.56
CA VAL A 74 5.86 -0.44 0.22
C VAL A 74 6.85 -1.59 0.01
N SER A 75 7.98 -1.34 -0.66
CA SER A 75 9.02 -2.37 -0.87
C SER A 75 9.60 -2.86 0.46
N VAL A 76 9.86 -1.96 1.42
CA VAL A 76 10.30 -2.31 2.79
C VAL A 76 9.24 -3.18 3.49
N ILE A 77 7.97 -2.78 3.45
CA ILE A 77 6.85 -3.50 4.07
C ILE A 77 6.71 -4.91 3.49
N LEU A 78 6.88 -5.08 2.18
CA LEU A 78 6.83 -6.40 1.53
C LEU A 78 7.99 -7.31 1.96
N VAL A 79 9.18 -6.75 2.21
CA VAL A 79 10.32 -7.50 2.75
C VAL A 79 10.06 -7.95 4.19
N THR A 80 9.54 -7.05 5.04
CA THR A 80 9.17 -7.37 6.43
C THR A 80 8.12 -8.49 6.46
N LEU A 81 7.03 -8.33 5.70
CA LEU A 81 5.94 -9.30 5.62
C LEU A 81 6.42 -10.69 5.17
N TYR A 82 7.28 -10.76 4.16
CA TYR A 82 7.90 -12.02 3.71
C TYR A 82 8.71 -12.68 4.82
N ALA A 83 9.59 -11.90 5.48
CA ALA A 83 10.52 -12.44 6.47
C ALA A 83 9.81 -12.90 7.73
N ASP A 84 8.82 -12.14 8.21
CA ASP A 84 8.03 -12.49 9.38
C ASP A 84 7.14 -13.71 9.11
N SER A 85 6.53 -13.78 7.91
CA SER A 85 5.76 -14.96 7.49
C SER A 85 6.64 -16.20 7.41
N LEU A 86 7.85 -16.08 6.86
CA LEU A 86 8.77 -17.21 6.74
C LEU A 86 9.32 -17.66 8.10
N HIS A 87 9.64 -16.72 8.99
CA HIS A 87 10.05 -17.02 10.36
C HIS A 87 8.95 -17.75 11.13
N ALA A 88 7.68 -17.37 10.93
CA ALA A 88 6.55 -17.99 11.59
C ALA A 88 6.29 -19.44 11.11
N ILE A 89 6.54 -19.74 9.82
CA ILE A 89 6.44 -21.11 9.28
C ILE A 89 7.66 -21.96 9.68
N ILE A 90 8.87 -21.39 9.56
CA ILE A 90 10.14 -22.08 9.80
C ILE A 90 10.91 -21.29 10.87
N PRO A 91 10.69 -21.56 12.17
CA PRO A 91 11.35 -20.83 13.26
C PRO A 91 12.79 -21.31 13.50
N LYS A 92 13.58 -21.54 12.43
CA LYS A 92 14.97 -22.02 12.51
C LYS A 92 15.98 -20.88 12.62
N TYR A 93 15.70 -19.76 11.94
CA TYR A 93 16.55 -18.56 11.93
C TYR A 93 15.73 -17.34 12.35
N THR A 94 16.40 -16.24 12.73
CA THR A 94 15.74 -14.97 13.06
C THR A 94 15.12 -14.32 11.81
N SER A 95 14.08 -13.49 11.98
CA SER A 95 13.48 -12.72 10.87
C SER A 95 14.53 -11.93 10.08
N ASP A 96 15.50 -11.31 10.77
CA ASP A 96 16.58 -10.55 10.10
C ASP A 96 17.48 -11.41 9.23
N THR A 97 17.72 -12.67 9.61
CA THR A 97 18.46 -13.62 8.77
C THR A 97 17.67 -13.94 7.51
N TYR A 98 16.34 -14.11 7.62
CA TYR A 98 15.46 -14.31 6.46
C TYR A 98 15.39 -13.08 5.55
N LYS A 99 15.44 -11.85 6.09
CA LYS A 99 15.55 -10.61 5.32
C LYS A 99 16.83 -10.60 4.47
N ILE A 100 17.96 -10.99 5.06
CA ILE A 100 19.26 -11.07 4.35
C ILE A 100 19.24 -12.16 3.29
N PHE A 101 18.74 -13.37 3.60
CA PHE A 101 18.58 -14.43 2.60
C PHE A 101 17.62 -14.04 1.48
N GLY A 102 16.62 -13.21 1.78
CA GLY A 102 15.73 -12.60 0.81
C GLY A 102 16.48 -11.88 -0.31
N LEU A 103 17.64 -11.25 -0.07
CA LEU A 103 18.42 -10.57 -1.12
C LEU A 103 18.80 -11.51 -2.27
N LEU A 104 19.09 -12.78 -1.99
CA LEU A 104 19.44 -13.77 -3.01
C LEU A 104 18.26 -14.08 -3.95
N LEU A 105 17.03 -13.92 -3.46
CA LEU A 105 15.80 -14.08 -4.24
C LEU A 105 15.35 -12.76 -4.88
N LEU A 106 15.39 -11.66 -4.14
CA LEU A 106 14.88 -10.35 -4.56
C LEU A 106 15.72 -9.72 -5.67
N ILE A 107 17.06 -9.80 -5.58
CA ILE A 107 17.95 -9.17 -6.56
C ILE A 107 17.72 -9.70 -7.98
N PRO A 108 17.72 -11.04 -8.23
CA PRO A 108 17.37 -11.57 -9.55
C PRO A 108 15.97 -11.14 -10.00
N MET A 109 15.01 -11.08 -9.06
CA MET A 109 13.61 -10.81 -9.36
C MET A 109 13.36 -9.41 -9.91
N VAL A 110 14.14 -8.41 -9.49
CA VAL A 110 14.06 -7.03 -10.00
C VAL A 110 14.45 -6.93 -11.48
N PHE A 111 15.19 -7.91 -12.00
CA PHE A 111 15.58 -7.96 -13.42
C PHE A 111 14.63 -8.79 -14.29
N LEU A 112 13.59 -9.43 -13.72
CA LEU A 112 12.62 -10.16 -14.53
C LEU A 112 11.72 -9.19 -15.33
N PRO A 113 11.32 -9.57 -16.56
CA PRO A 113 10.43 -8.77 -17.38
C PRO A 113 9.00 -8.76 -16.83
N LEU A 114 8.30 -7.63 -17.03
CA LEU A 114 6.92 -7.38 -16.59
C LEU A 114 5.91 -8.46 -16.99
N SER A 115 6.11 -9.09 -18.15
CA SER A 115 5.20 -10.12 -18.67
C SER A 115 5.10 -11.34 -17.75
N LEU A 116 6.21 -11.81 -17.18
CA LEU A 116 6.21 -12.90 -16.21
C LEU A 116 5.63 -12.46 -14.85
N LEU A 117 5.84 -11.20 -14.48
CA LEU A 117 5.34 -10.62 -13.23
C LEU A 117 3.83 -10.35 -13.26
N SER A 118 3.23 -10.18 -14.45
CA SER A 118 1.76 -10.01 -14.55
C SER A 118 1.00 -11.25 -14.10
N TYR A 119 1.50 -12.46 -14.40
CA TYR A 119 0.90 -13.72 -13.95
C TYR A 119 0.99 -13.90 -12.43
N THR A 120 2.00 -13.33 -11.78
CA THR A 120 2.15 -13.41 -10.32
C THR A 120 1.18 -12.50 -9.57
N SER A 121 0.53 -11.53 -10.24
CA SER A 121 -0.57 -10.74 -9.67
C SER A 121 -1.78 -11.61 -9.28
N ILE A 122 -2.04 -12.68 -10.05
CA ILE A 122 -3.11 -13.66 -9.75
C ILE A 122 -2.85 -14.33 -8.39
N LEU A 123 -1.59 -14.63 -8.06
CA LEU A 123 -1.23 -15.19 -6.74
C LEU A 123 -1.58 -14.23 -5.60
N GLY A 124 -1.46 -12.91 -5.83
CA GLY A 124 -1.87 -11.89 -4.87
C GLY A 124 -3.37 -11.90 -4.61
N ILE A 125 -4.19 -11.99 -5.67
CA ILE A 125 -5.66 -12.07 -5.56
C ILE A 125 -6.06 -13.37 -4.84
N MET A 126 -5.48 -14.50 -5.24
CA MET A 126 -5.72 -15.80 -4.60
C MET A 126 -5.34 -15.78 -3.12
N SER A 127 -4.21 -15.17 -2.76
CA SER A 127 -3.77 -14.99 -1.37
C SER A 127 -4.79 -14.19 -0.54
N THR A 128 -5.31 -13.09 -1.09
CA THR A 128 -6.34 -12.27 -0.43
C THR A 128 -7.64 -13.05 -0.22
N ILE A 129 -8.14 -13.75 -1.24
CA ILE A 129 -9.37 -14.57 -1.13
C ILE A 129 -9.17 -15.67 -0.10
N MET A 130 -8.04 -16.37 -0.16
CA MET A 130 -7.72 -17.44 0.77
C MET A 130 -7.66 -16.92 2.20
N MET A 131 -7.03 -15.77 2.44
CA MET A 131 -7.00 -15.12 3.76
C MET A 131 -8.40 -14.86 4.31
N VAL A 132 -9.33 -14.32 3.49
CA VAL A 132 -10.73 -14.11 3.90
C VAL A 132 -11.37 -15.43 4.33
N VAL A 133 -11.22 -16.47 3.51
CA VAL A 133 -11.82 -17.80 3.78
C VAL A 133 -11.28 -18.39 5.07
N VAL A 134 -9.96 -18.33 5.28
CA VAL A 134 -9.31 -18.89 6.48
C VAL A 134 -9.73 -18.15 7.74
N ILE A 135 -9.71 -16.82 7.72
CA ILE A 135 -10.13 -16.01 8.86
C ILE A 135 -11.59 -16.32 9.26
N LEU A 136 -12.50 -16.43 8.29
CA LEU A 136 -13.90 -16.79 8.56
C LEU A 136 -14.04 -18.22 9.08
N TYR A 137 -13.32 -19.17 8.49
CA TYR A 137 -13.36 -20.56 8.89
C TYR A 137 -12.83 -20.76 10.31
N ASP A 138 -11.65 -20.22 10.61
CA ASP A 138 -11.02 -20.33 11.92
C ASP A 138 -11.83 -19.62 13.00
N GLY A 139 -12.34 -18.42 12.69
CA GLY A 139 -13.21 -17.68 13.59
C GLY A 139 -14.51 -18.43 13.93
N LEU A 140 -15.13 -19.11 12.97
CA LEU A 140 -16.37 -19.88 13.21
C LEU A 140 -16.15 -21.27 13.81
N SER A 141 -14.96 -21.85 13.60
CA SER A 141 -14.62 -23.20 14.03
C SER A 141 -14.26 -23.28 15.51
N LYS A 142 -13.60 -22.23 16.05
CA LYS A 142 -13.23 -22.20 17.46
C LYS A 142 -14.41 -21.78 18.34
N ALA A 143 -14.58 -22.44 19.48
CA ALA A 143 -15.63 -22.13 20.46
C ALA A 143 -15.17 -21.06 21.48
N ASP A 144 -13.96 -21.21 22.01
CA ASP A 144 -13.44 -20.39 23.11
C ASP A 144 -12.51 -19.26 22.65
N ALA A 145 -12.50 -18.14 23.38
CA ALA A 145 -11.56 -17.05 23.19
C ALA A 145 -10.12 -17.44 23.64
N PRO A 146 -9.06 -16.87 23.06
CA PRO A 146 -9.01 -15.92 21.94
C PRO A 146 -9.11 -16.62 20.57
N GLY A 147 -9.58 -15.89 19.56
CA GLY A 147 -9.68 -16.37 18.19
C GLY A 147 -11.04 -16.92 17.78
N SER A 148 -12.06 -16.79 18.63
CA SER A 148 -13.41 -17.29 18.36
C SER A 148 -14.33 -16.13 17.98
N LEU A 149 -15.12 -16.30 16.93
CA LEU A 149 -16.25 -15.43 16.61
C LEU A 149 -17.50 -15.77 17.44
N ARG A 150 -17.55 -16.97 18.04
CA ARG A 150 -18.68 -17.40 18.88
C ARG A 150 -18.60 -16.81 20.28
N THR A 151 -17.38 -16.65 20.79
CA THR A 151 -17.08 -15.99 22.06
C THR A 151 -16.08 -14.87 21.77
N PRO A 152 -16.57 -13.68 21.38
CA PRO A 152 -15.70 -12.57 20.99
C PRO A 152 -14.73 -12.19 22.12
N ALA A 153 -13.52 -11.77 21.74
CA ALA A 153 -12.56 -11.20 22.67
C ALA A 153 -13.05 -9.86 23.23
N GLU A 154 -12.41 -9.36 24.29
CA GLU A 154 -12.71 -8.02 24.82
C GLU A 154 -12.39 -6.97 23.74
N THR A 155 -13.44 -6.27 23.29
CA THR A 155 -13.33 -5.18 22.31
C THR A 155 -13.76 -3.86 22.95
N SER A 156 -13.21 -2.77 22.44
CA SER A 156 -13.50 -1.41 22.87
C SER A 156 -14.46 -0.74 21.88
N PHE A 157 -15.59 -0.24 22.40
CA PHE A 157 -16.53 0.53 21.58
C PHE A 157 -15.98 1.93 21.24
N THR A 158 -15.25 2.52 22.19
CA THR A 158 -14.69 3.88 22.11
C THR A 158 -13.17 3.85 21.97
N ILE A 159 -12.59 5.00 21.65
CA ILE A 159 -11.16 5.20 21.47
C ILE A 159 -10.40 4.77 22.73
N SER A 160 -9.45 3.86 22.57
CA SER A 160 -8.63 3.33 23.66
C SER A 160 -7.66 4.39 24.19
N SER A 161 -6.99 5.13 23.29
CA SER A 161 -6.13 6.27 23.65
C SER A 161 -5.94 7.25 22.48
N TRP A 162 -5.73 8.54 22.78
CA TRP A 162 -5.51 9.58 21.77
C TRP A 162 -4.25 9.38 20.90
N PRO A 163 -3.10 8.90 21.44
CA PRO A 163 -1.94 8.57 20.61
C PRO A 163 -2.22 7.40 19.65
N ASN A 164 -2.90 6.35 20.13
CA ASN A 164 -3.22 5.17 19.33
C ASN A 164 -4.17 5.50 18.17
N LEU A 165 -5.07 6.47 18.37
CA LEU A 165 -5.92 6.98 17.30
C LEU A 165 -5.12 7.61 16.16
N GLY A 166 -4.00 8.28 16.46
CA GLY A 166 -3.09 8.82 15.45
C GLY A 166 -2.47 7.74 14.58
N ILE A 167 -2.06 6.62 15.19
CA ILE A 167 -1.56 5.44 14.49
C ILE A 167 -2.67 4.84 13.64
N ALA A 168 -3.87 4.71 14.20
CA ALA A 168 -5.02 4.16 13.52
C ALA A 168 -5.36 4.95 12.25
N TYR A 169 -5.27 6.29 12.27
CA TYR A 169 -5.43 7.10 11.05
C TYR A 169 -4.42 6.70 9.98
N GLY A 170 -3.14 6.54 10.35
CA GLY A 170 -2.10 6.06 9.46
C GLY A 170 -2.39 4.65 8.93
N LEU A 171 -2.76 3.71 9.79
CA LEU A 171 -3.06 2.33 9.41
C LEU A 171 -4.28 2.22 8.50
N PHE A 172 -5.39 2.89 8.83
CA PHE A 172 -6.59 2.93 7.99
C PHE A 172 -6.30 3.60 6.65
N MET A 173 -5.58 4.73 6.65
CA MET A 173 -5.22 5.41 5.41
C MET A 173 -4.25 4.56 4.58
N ALA A 174 -3.27 3.90 5.18
CA ALA A 174 -2.39 2.96 4.48
C ALA A 174 -3.16 1.77 3.92
N GLY A 175 -4.11 1.22 4.69
CA GLY A 175 -4.99 0.14 4.28
C GLY A 175 -5.83 0.52 3.08
N VAL A 176 -6.65 1.57 3.20
CA VAL A 176 -7.51 2.06 2.12
C VAL A 176 -6.68 2.57 0.92
N ARG A 177 -5.50 3.16 1.15
CA ARG A 177 -4.56 3.53 0.08
C ARG A 177 -3.93 2.32 -0.59
N THR A 178 -3.80 1.15 0.03
CA THR A 178 -3.12 -0.02 -0.59
C THR A 178 -3.75 -0.42 -1.94
N PHE A 179 -4.91 0.15 -2.29
CA PHE A 179 -5.36 0.31 -3.67
C PHE A 179 -4.46 1.10 -4.63
N SER A 180 -3.25 1.51 -4.20
CA SER A 180 -2.05 1.94 -4.95
C SER A 180 -2.37 2.59 -6.29
N GLY A 181 -3.35 3.49 -6.26
CA GLY A 181 -4.12 3.83 -7.43
C GLY A 181 -3.89 5.26 -7.84
N HIS A 182 -3.92 6.21 -6.90
CA HIS A 182 -4.00 7.64 -7.26
C HIS A 182 -2.88 8.11 -8.18
N ALA A 183 -1.64 7.63 -8.00
CA ALA A 183 -0.55 7.94 -8.92
C ALA A 183 -0.72 7.31 -10.32
N VAL A 184 -1.39 6.16 -10.42
CA VAL A 184 -1.66 5.41 -11.67
C VAL A 184 -3.05 5.64 -12.25
N ILE A 185 -3.98 6.27 -11.52
CA ILE A 185 -5.32 6.63 -11.98
C ILE A 185 -5.23 7.46 -13.28
N PRO A 186 -4.32 8.45 -13.38
CA PRO A 186 -4.09 9.19 -14.62
C PRO A 186 -3.84 8.30 -15.83
N SER A 187 -2.93 7.33 -15.73
CA SER A 187 -2.63 6.39 -16.81
C SER A 187 -3.79 5.42 -17.04
N LEU A 188 -4.39 4.89 -15.97
CA LEU A 188 -5.50 3.95 -16.05
C LEU A 188 -6.70 4.55 -16.81
N ALA A 189 -7.09 5.78 -16.46
CA ALA A 189 -8.20 6.47 -17.12
C ALA A 189 -7.93 6.72 -18.62
N ARG A 190 -6.67 6.83 -19.02
CA ARG A 190 -6.25 7.06 -20.40
C ARG A 190 -6.12 5.79 -21.22
N ASP A 191 -5.75 4.70 -20.56
CA ASP A 191 -5.60 3.38 -21.17
C ASP A 191 -6.95 2.64 -21.31
N MET A 192 -8.02 3.14 -20.68
CA MET A 192 -9.37 2.60 -20.84
C MET A 192 -9.91 2.82 -22.27
N VAL A 193 -10.46 1.76 -22.87
CA VAL A 193 -11.14 1.81 -24.17
C VAL A 193 -12.33 2.78 -24.14
N ASN A 194 -13.13 2.74 -23.06
CA ASN A 194 -14.27 3.63 -22.82
C ASN A 194 -14.05 4.45 -21.53
N PRO A 195 -13.45 5.67 -21.60
CA PRO A 195 -13.21 6.49 -20.41
C PRO A 195 -14.48 6.94 -19.66
N GLU A 196 -15.64 6.96 -20.32
CA GLU A 196 -16.93 7.31 -19.70
C GLU A 196 -17.36 6.32 -18.61
N GLU A 197 -16.88 5.08 -18.66
CA GLU A 197 -17.17 4.04 -17.66
C GLU A 197 -16.24 4.09 -16.44
N PHE A 198 -15.25 5.00 -16.43
CA PHE A 198 -14.25 5.11 -15.35
C PHE A 198 -14.90 5.26 -13.97
N ASP A 199 -15.90 6.14 -13.86
CA ASP A 199 -16.58 6.41 -12.60
C ASP A 199 -17.29 5.16 -12.04
N THR A 200 -17.90 4.36 -12.91
CA THR A 200 -18.59 3.12 -12.51
C THR A 200 -17.57 2.05 -12.10
N MET A 201 -16.49 1.91 -12.87
CA MET A 201 -15.41 0.97 -12.58
C MET A 201 -14.75 1.27 -11.22
N ILE A 202 -14.43 2.55 -10.96
CA ILE A 202 -13.75 2.94 -9.73
C ILE A 202 -14.67 2.82 -8.50
N ASP A 203 -15.98 3.08 -8.65
CA ASP A 203 -16.95 2.84 -7.57
C ASP A 203 -16.99 1.38 -7.14
N TRP A 204 -17.07 0.45 -8.09
CA TRP A 204 -17.04 -0.98 -7.79
C TRP A 204 -15.71 -1.42 -7.19
N ALA A 205 -14.59 -0.92 -7.72
CA ALA A 205 -13.26 -1.23 -7.21
C ALA A 205 -13.11 -0.83 -5.74
N PHE A 206 -13.47 0.41 -5.39
CA PHE A 206 -13.41 0.90 -4.00
C PHE A 206 -14.46 0.23 -3.10
N LEU A 207 -15.66 -0.07 -3.60
CA LEU A 207 -16.68 -0.77 -2.82
C LEU A 207 -16.22 -2.17 -2.41
N VAL A 208 -15.72 -2.96 -3.37
CA VAL A 208 -15.21 -4.32 -3.12
C VAL A 208 -13.99 -4.26 -2.20
N ALA A 209 -13.07 -3.31 -2.43
CA ALA A 209 -11.91 -3.06 -1.58
C ALA A 209 -12.28 -2.82 -0.13
N THR A 210 -13.09 -1.78 0.12
CA THR A 210 -13.49 -1.37 1.46
C THR A 210 -14.26 -2.49 2.16
N THR A 211 -15.08 -3.25 1.42
CA THR A 211 -15.80 -4.40 1.99
C THR A 211 -14.85 -5.50 2.46
N ILE A 212 -13.85 -5.89 1.66
CA ILE A 212 -12.88 -6.92 2.06
C ILE A 212 -12.06 -6.46 3.27
N TYR A 213 -11.66 -5.19 3.29
CA TYR A 213 -10.86 -4.64 4.38
C TYR A 213 -11.69 -4.53 5.66
N ALA A 214 -12.92 -4.03 5.58
CA ALA A 214 -13.85 -3.98 6.70
C ALA A 214 -14.14 -5.38 7.24
N LEU A 215 -14.36 -6.36 6.36
CA LEU A 215 -14.61 -7.76 6.75
C LEU A 215 -13.44 -8.32 7.57
N ILE A 216 -12.22 -8.20 7.07
CA ILE A 216 -11.03 -8.70 7.76
C ILE A 216 -10.77 -7.91 9.04
N GLY A 217 -10.90 -6.59 9.00
CA GLY A 217 -10.76 -5.71 10.16
C GLY A 217 -11.74 -6.08 11.28
N TYR A 218 -13.02 -6.22 10.96
CA TYR A 218 -14.08 -6.56 11.90
C TYR A 218 -13.91 -7.96 12.47
N VAL A 219 -13.73 -8.97 11.61
CA VAL A 219 -13.59 -10.35 12.06
C VAL A 219 -12.32 -10.51 12.89
N GLY A 220 -11.20 -9.95 12.42
CA GLY A 220 -9.94 -9.98 13.15
C GLY A 220 -10.01 -9.29 14.51
N TYR A 221 -10.70 -8.15 14.58
CA TYR A 221 -10.87 -7.43 15.83
C TYR A 221 -11.79 -8.18 16.81
N LEU A 222 -12.85 -8.83 16.34
CA LEU A 222 -13.69 -9.71 17.16
C LEU A 222 -12.91 -10.93 17.69
N MET A 223 -12.01 -11.49 16.87
CA MET A 223 -11.24 -12.67 17.21
C MET A 223 -10.17 -12.39 18.28
N PHE A 224 -9.42 -11.29 18.16
CA PHE A 224 -8.24 -11.04 18.99
C PHE A 224 -8.34 -9.81 19.92
N GLY A 225 -9.33 -8.94 19.72
CA GLY A 225 -9.61 -7.80 20.60
C GLY A 225 -8.45 -6.81 20.66
N SER A 226 -8.09 -6.37 21.87
CA SER A 226 -6.96 -5.46 22.09
C SER A 226 -5.58 -6.09 21.93
N ASN A 227 -5.49 -7.42 21.81
CA ASN A 227 -4.23 -8.17 21.78
C ASN A 227 -3.85 -8.65 20.36
N VAL A 228 -4.38 -8.01 19.32
CA VAL A 228 -4.02 -8.30 17.92
C VAL A 228 -2.54 -7.92 17.71
N SER A 229 -1.78 -8.78 17.04
CA SER A 229 -0.42 -8.45 16.56
C SER A 229 -0.44 -7.40 15.44
N ASP A 230 0.73 -6.91 15.04
CA ASP A 230 0.89 -6.01 13.87
C ASP A 230 0.24 -6.56 12.59
N GLU A 231 0.21 -7.88 12.47
CA GLU A 231 -0.41 -8.60 11.38
C GLU A 231 -1.23 -9.78 11.90
N ILE A 232 -2.50 -9.85 11.50
CA ILE A 232 -3.41 -10.96 11.88
C ILE A 232 -2.91 -12.34 11.41
N SER A 233 -2.11 -12.40 10.35
CA SER A 233 -1.47 -13.61 9.87
C SER A 233 -0.64 -14.31 10.94
N MET A 234 0.04 -13.55 11.80
CA MET A 234 0.85 -14.10 12.90
C MET A 234 -0.03 -14.69 14.01
N ASP A 235 -1.16 -14.06 14.29
CA ASP A 235 -2.10 -14.52 15.31
C ASP A 235 -2.79 -15.83 14.90
N LEU A 236 -3.03 -16.03 13.60
CA LEU A 236 -3.58 -17.28 13.05
C LEU A 236 -2.63 -18.48 13.25
N LEU A 237 -1.31 -18.29 13.33
CA LEU A 237 -0.38 -19.40 13.65
C LEU A 237 -0.24 -19.66 15.13
N LYS A 238 -0.11 -18.58 15.90
CA LYS A 238 0.20 -18.68 17.33
C LYS A 238 -0.98 -19.26 18.11
N THR A 239 -2.19 -19.11 17.60
CA THR A 239 -3.40 -19.51 18.30
C THR A 239 -3.62 -21.02 18.21
N PRO A 240 -3.60 -21.75 19.35
CA PRO A 240 -3.87 -23.18 19.36
C PRO A 240 -5.36 -23.46 19.05
N GLY A 241 -5.61 -24.54 18.31
CA GLY A 241 -6.96 -25.03 17.98
C GLY A 241 -7.43 -24.77 16.55
N TYR A 242 -6.66 -24.04 15.74
CA TYR A 242 -6.96 -23.86 14.32
C TYR A 242 -6.43 -24.99 13.45
N ASN A 243 -6.93 -25.06 12.21
CA ASN A 243 -6.49 -26.08 11.26
C ASN A 243 -5.06 -25.75 10.77
N PRO A 244 -4.05 -26.56 11.15
CA PRO A 244 -2.65 -26.22 10.86
C PRO A 244 -2.36 -26.21 9.37
N THR A 245 -3.01 -27.06 8.58
CA THR A 245 -2.79 -27.16 7.13
C THR A 245 -3.30 -25.92 6.41
N LEU A 246 -4.47 -25.42 6.81
CA LEU A 246 -5.11 -24.26 6.20
C LEU A 246 -4.28 -22.99 6.47
N ASN A 247 -3.83 -22.84 7.71
CA ASN A 247 -3.06 -21.65 8.13
C ASN A 247 -1.68 -21.65 7.49
N GLN A 248 -0.99 -22.80 7.47
CA GLN A 248 0.27 -22.94 6.74
C GLN A 248 0.14 -22.59 5.27
N ALA A 249 -0.94 -23.00 4.61
CA ALA A 249 -1.14 -22.72 3.19
C ALA A 249 -1.34 -21.21 2.92
N VAL A 250 -2.10 -20.50 3.77
CA VAL A 250 -2.22 -19.02 3.68
C VAL A 250 -0.89 -18.33 3.89
N LEU A 251 -0.08 -18.79 4.82
CA LEU A 251 1.20 -18.13 5.11
C LEU A 251 2.23 -18.37 4.01
N TRP A 252 2.25 -19.56 3.40
CA TRP A 252 3.04 -19.78 2.19
C TRP A 252 2.62 -18.84 1.06
N MET A 253 1.32 -18.56 0.91
CA MET A 253 0.83 -17.52 0.00
C MET A 253 1.28 -16.12 0.42
N LEU A 254 1.37 -15.82 1.72
CA LEU A 254 1.92 -14.58 2.24
C LEU A 254 3.45 -14.48 2.16
N VAL A 255 4.16 -15.59 1.92
CA VAL A 255 5.59 -15.58 1.57
C VAL A 255 5.75 -15.31 0.08
N ILE A 256 4.97 -15.97 -0.77
CA ILE A 256 5.10 -15.89 -2.24
C ILE A 256 4.57 -14.57 -2.81
N SER A 257 3.44 -14.05 -2.27
CA SER A 257 2.81 -12.82 -2.77
C SER A 257 3.71 -11.59 -2.62
N PRO A 258 4.34 -11.32 -1.46
CA PRO A 258 5.22 -10.16 -1.31
C PRO A 258 6.47 -10.21 -2.17
N LEU A 259 7.09 -11.39 -2.34
CA LEU A 259 8.22 -11.55 -3.27
C LEU A 259 7.82 -11.11 -4.68
N SER A 260 6.66 -11.57 -5.14
CA SER A 260 6.10 -11.21 -6.45
C SER A 260 5.79 -9.72 -6.58
N LYS A 261 5.13 -9.14 -5.56
CA LYS A 261 4.76 -7.73 -5.54
C LYS A 261 5.96 -6.81 -5.38
N PHE A 262 7.06 -7.27 -4.76
CA PHE A 262 8.27 -6.48 -4.59
C PHE A 262 8.87 -6.09 -5.94
N ALA A 263 9.01 -7.05 -6.85
CA ALA A 263 9.51 -6.78 -8.20
C ALA A 263 8.58 -5.86 -9.00
N LEU A 264 7.25 -6.04 -8.89
CA LEU A 264 6.27 -5.15 -9.52
C LEU A 264 6.32 -3.71 -8.98
N THR A 265 6.54 -3.55 -7.68
CA THR A 265 6.55 -2.23 -7.00
C THR A 265 7.86 -1.49 -7.25
N THR A 266 8.99 -2.20 -7.28
CA THR A 266 10.31 -1.60 -7.47
C THR A 266 10.57 -1.14 -8.90
N GLN A 267 9.85 -1.67 -9.90
CA GLN A 267 10.03 -1.24 -11.29
C GLN A 267 9.63 0.22 -11.57
N PRO A 268 8.40 0.69 -11.26
CA PRO A 268 8.06 2.09 -11.42
C PRO A 268 8.91 3.00 -10.52
N LEU A 269 9.35 2.52 -9.35
CA LEU A 269 10.29 3.22 -8.48
C LEU A 269 11.63 3.45 -9.18
N ASN A 270 12.22 2.39 -9.74
CA ASN A 270 13.49 2.45 -10.43
C ASN A 270 13.40 3.33 -11.69
N ALA A 271 12.32 3.25 -12.45
CA ALA A 271 12.11 4.10 -13.62
C ALA A 271 12.09 5.60 -13.25
N VAL A 272 11.36 5.98 -12.19
CA VAL A 272 11.31 7.39 -11.73
C VAL A 272 12.67 7.82 -11.17
N LEU A 273 13.38 6.96 -10.44
CA LEU A 273 14.74 7.25 -9.95
C LEU A 273 15.74 7.42 -11.09
N GLU A 274 15.68 6.59 -12.13
CA GLU A 274 16.54 6.69 -13.32
C GLU A 274 16.33 8.04 -14.04
N VAL A 275 15.09 8.53 -14.13
CA VAL A 275 14.79 9.87 -14.66
C VAL A 275 15.31 10.97 -13.73
N LEU A 276 15.12 10.86 -12.41
CA LEU A 276 15.58 11.87 -11.44
C LEU A 276 17.12 11.99 -11.37
N ILE A 277 17.84 10.87 -11.54
CA ILE A 277 19.32 10.83 -11.57
C ILE A 277 19.86 11.29 -12.93
N GLY A 278 19.00 11.47 -13.95
CA GLY A 278 19.40 11.87 -15.30
C GLY A 278 20.01 10.74 -16.13
N LEU A 279 19.74 9.48 -15.75
CA LEU A 279 20.16 8.30 -16.49
C LEU A 279 19.33 8.10 -17.75
N GLU A 280 18.05 8.49 -17.69
CA GLU A 280 17.11 8.46 -18.81
C GLU A 280 16.52 9.86 -19.08
N SER A 281 16.23 10.16 -20.35
CA SER A 281 15.56 11.41 -20.73
C SER A 281 14.07 11.29 -20.39
N ALA A 282 13.46 12.34 -19.83
CA ALA A 282 12.08 12.40 -19.34
C ALA A 282 10.97 12.26 -20.42
N ALA A 283 11.29 11.69 -21.58
CA ALA A 283 10.37 11.45 -22.68
C ALA A 283 10.66 10.07 -23.28
N ALA A 284 10.05 9.03 -22.69
CA ALA A 284 9.82 7.77 -23.38
C ALA A 284 8.35 7.43 -23.15
N SER A 285 7.58 7.37 -24.23
CA SER A 285 6.24 6.79 -24.22
C SER A 285 6.31 5.36 -23.63
N PRO A 286 5.25 4.83 -22.97
CA PRO A 286 5.19 3.41 -22.60
C PRO A 286 5.53 2.48 -23.79
N GLU A 287 5.19 2.91 -25.02
CA GLU A 287 5.53 2.22 -26.27
C GLU A 287 7.04 2.26 -26.58
N ASP A 288 7.76 3.35 -26.26
CA ASP A 288 9.21 3.46 -26.44
C ASP A 288 9.98 2.59 -25.43
N MET A 289 9.43 2.38 -24.23
CA MET A 289 9.99 1.45 -23.23
C MET A 289 9.82 -0.01 -23.66
N ALA A 290 8.65 -0.38 -24.19
CA ALA A 290 8.39 -1.73 -24.69
C ALA A 290 9.30 -2.09 -25.88
N ILE A 291 9.53 -1.15 -26.81
CA ILE A 291 10.38 -1.35 -28.00
C ILE A 291 11.87 -1.40 -27.62
N LYS A 292 12.34 -0.58 -26.66
CA LYS A 292 13.73 -0.63 -26.19
C LYS A 292 14.08 -1.89 -25.40
N MET A 293 13.13 -2.49 -24.67
CA MET A 293 13.35 -3.75 -23.94
C MET A 293 13.59 -4.96 -24.86
N SER A 294 13.11 -4.91 -26.10
CA SER A 294 13.36 -5.94 -27.13
C SER A 294 14.68 -5.79 -27.89
N THR A 295 15.38 -4.67 -27.75
CA THR A 295 16.67 -4.44 -28.41
C THR A 295 17.83 -4.63 -27.43
N PRO A 296 18.91 -5.37 -27.79
CA PRO A 296 20.08 -5.46 -26.93
C PRO A 296 20.73 -4.09 -26.82
N VAL A 297 20.58 -3.45 -25.65
CA VAL A 297 21.17 -2.13 -25.39
C VAL A 297 22.70 -2.28 -25.38
N PRO A 298 23.46 -1.47 -26.14
CA PRO A 298 24.91 -1.47 -26.08
C PRO A 298 25.39 -1.26 -24.64
N TRP A 299 26.48 -1.92 -24.24
CA TRP A 299 27.11 -1.75 -22.93
C TRP A 299 27.57 -0.30 -22.73
N SER A 300 26.67 0.53 -22.18
CA SER A 300 26.92 1.92 -21.82
C SER A 300 27.10 2.03 -20.30
N PHE A 301 27.96 2.95 -19.86
CA PHE A 301 28.12 3.32 -18.45
C PHE A 301 26.76 3.60 -17.77
N LYS A 302 25.79 4.16 -18.52
CA LYS A 302 24.43 4.39 -18.03
C LYS A 302 23.66 3.10 -17.73
N SER A 303 23.85 2.04 -18.52
CA SER A 303 23.22 0.74 -18.27
C SER A 303 23.81 0.05 -17.03
N LEU A 304 25.13 0.16 -16.83
CA LEU A 304 25.77 -0.32 -15.60
C LEU A 304 25.24 0.44 -14.37
N LEU A 305 25.14 1.76 -14.45
CA LEU A 305 24.67 2.60 -13.35
C LEU A 305 23.19 2.36 -13.02
N SER A 306 22.32 2.12 -14.02
CA SER A 306 20.93 1.66 -13.81
C SER A 306 20.90 0.31 -13.07
N ARG A 307 21.68 -0.69 -13.50
CA ARG A 307 21.74 -2.00 -12.80
C ARG A 307 22.21 -1.85 -11.35
N LEU A 308 23.23 -1.03 -11.10
CA LEU A 308 23.72 -0.76 -9.75
C LEU A 308 22.68 -0.04 -8.89
N GLN A 309 21.95 0.92 -9.46
CA GLN A 309 20.87 1.63 -8.78
C GLN A 309 19.77 0.65 -8.33
N ARG A 310 19.35 -0.29 -9.19
CA ARG A 310 18.32 -1.29 -8.86
C ARG A 310 18.73 -2.22 -7.72
N ILE A 311 20.00 -2.66 -7.74
CA ILE A 311 20.58 -3.46 -6.65
C ILE A 311 20.65 -2.64 -5.37
N PHE A 312 21.10 -1.39 -5.45
CA PHE A 312 21.20 -0.49 -4.31
C PHE A 312 19.83 -0.25 -3.65
N VAL A 313 18.77 0.02 -4.43
CA VAL A 313 17.40 0.18 -3.90
C VAL A 313 16.94 -1.08 -3.16
N THR A 314 17.24 -2.25 -3.72
CA THR A 314 16.89 -3.54 -3.09
C THR A 314 17.63 -3.72 -1.77
N ILE A 315 18.94 -3.48 -1.74
CA ILE A 315 19.74 -3.55 -0.51
C ILE A 315 19.25 -2.52 0.53
N ALA A 316 18.97 -1.30 0.10
CA ALA A 316 18.45 -0.24 0.96
C ALA A 316 17.08 -0.63 1.57
N SER A 317 16.18 -1.24 0.80
CA SER A 317 14.88 -1.69 1.33
C SER A 317 15.04 -2.77 2.42
N VAL A 318 15.96 -3.72 2.22
CA VAL A 318 16.27 -4.75 3.22
C VAL A 318 16.91 -4.12 4.45
N ALA A 319 17.88 -3.22 4.29
CA ALA A 319 18.53 -2.53 5.40
C ALA A 319 17.54 -1.73 6.25
N VAL A 320 16.62 -0.99 5.63
CA VAL A 320 15.57 -0.25 6.34
C VAL A 320 14.60 -1.20 7.05
N SER A 321 14.25 -2.35 6.44
CA SER A 321 13.39 -3.35 7.11
C SER A 321 14.04 -4.01 8.33
N ILE A 322 15.37 -4.01 8.41
CA ILE A 322 16.11 -4.47 9.59
C ILE A 322 16.16 -3.37 10.65
N ALA A 323 16.35 -2.11 10.23
CA ALA A 323 16.42 -0.96 11.14
C ALA A 323 15.06 -0.65 11.80
N VAL A 324 13.96 -0.82 11.08
CA VAL A 324 12.59 -0.59 11.56
C VAL A 324 11.79 -1.88 11.39
N PRO A 325 11.80 -2.78 12.39
CA PRO A 325 11.16 -4.09 12.27
C PRO A 325 9.64 -4.03 12.42
N GLU A 326 9.10 -2.98 13.03
CA GLU A 326 7.65 -2.87 13.30
C GLU A 326 6.86 -2.60 12.02
N PHE A 327 6.11 -3.60 11.57
CA PHE A 327 5.27 -3.54 10.37
C PHE A 327 4.19 -2.44 10.49
N SER A 328 3.56 -2.34 11.66
CA SER A 328 2.49 -1.37 11.91
C SER A 328 3.02 0.07 11.92
N ALA A 329 4.20 0.33 12.48
CA ALA A 329 4.83 1.64 12.46
C ALA A 329 5.18 2.11 11.04
N LEU A 330 5.76 1.23 10.22
CA LEU A 330 6.05 1.52 8.80
C LEU A 330 4.77 1.83 8.02
N MET A 331 3.72 1.03 8.21
CA MET A 331 2.41 1.25 7.60
C MET A 331 1.78 2.57 8.07
N ALA A 332 1.83 2.85 9.37
CA ALA A 332 1.28 4.07 9.96
C ALA A 332 1.97 5.32 9.40
N PHE A 333 3.30 5.35 9.35
CA PHE A 333 4.06 6.45 8.76
C PHE A 333 3.73 6.67 7.28
N LEU A 334 3.73 5.57 6.50
CA LEU A 334 3.42 5.61 5.07
C LEU A 334 1.99 6.16 4.83
N GLY A 335 1.04 5.71 5.64
CA GLY A 335 -0.35 6.13 5.61
C GLY A 335 -0.60 7.53 6.14
N SER A 336 0.15 8.02 7.11
CA SER A 336 -0.04 9.37 7.66
C SER A 336 0.65 10.45 6.83
N PHE A 337 1.82 10.15 6.27
CA PHE A 337 2.62 11.14 5.56
C PHE A 337 2.33 11.13 4.05
N SER A 338 2.86 10.13 3.34
CA SER A 338 2.82 10.10 1.88
C SER A 338 1.40 9.90 1.32
N ALA A 339 0.60 9.07 1.98
CA ALA A 339 -0.73 8.71 1.51
C ALA A 339 -1.71 9.88 1.55
N PHE A 340 -1.78 10.62 2.65
CA PHE A 340 -2.61 11.82 2.73
C PHE A 340 -2.18 12.86 1.69
N MET A 341 -0.86 13.04 1.50
CA MET A 341 -0.34 13.99 0.52
C MET A 341 -0.72 13.62 -0.92
N ILE A 342 -0.62 12.36 -1.32
CA ILE A 342 -0.86 11.93 -2.71
C ILE A 342 -2.34 11.65 -2.99
N CYS A 343 -3.10 11.13 -2.02
CA CYS A 343 -4.46 10.64 -2.28
C CYS A 343 -5.54 11.65 -1.88
N ILE A 344 -5.27 12.53 -0.91
CA ILE A 344 -6.28 13.47 -0.38
C ILE A 344 -5.88 14.91 -0.68
N ILE A 345 -4.75 15.35 -0.13
CA ILE A 345 -4.31 16.75 -0.20
C ILE A 345 -3.97 17.12 -1.65
N GLY A 346 -3.18 16.30 -2.33
CA GLY A 346 -2.71 16.56 -3.69
C GLY A 346 -3.83 16.75 -4.73
N PRO A 347 -4.75 15.79 -4.91
CA PRO A 347 -5.82 15.90 -5.90
C PRO A 347 -6.78 17.05 -5.60
N VAL A 348 -7.18 17.24 -4.34
CA VAL A 348 -8.08 18.34 -3.96
C VAL A 348 -7.41 19.70 -4.11
N ALA A 349 -6.14 19.83 -3.70
CA ALA A 349 -5.38 21.05 -3.90
C ALA A 349 -5.17 21.34 -5.40
N ALA A 350 -4.94 20.31 -6.22
CA ALA A 350 -4.81 20.47 -7.67
C ALA A 350 -6.11 20.98 -8.30
N LYS A 351 -7.27 20.43 -7.91
CA LYS A 351 -8.59 20.94 -8.32
C LYS A 351 -8.77 22.41 -7.95
N VAL A 352 -8.55 22.76 -6.68
CA VAL A 352 -8.73 24.15 -6.20
C VAL A 352 -7.80 25.11 -6.93
N ALA A 353 -6.55 24.70 -7.21
CA ALA A 353 -5.60 25.51 -7.97
C ALA A 353 -5.99 25.69 -9.44
N ILE A 354 -6.50 24.64 -10.09
CA ILE A 354 -6.91 24.67 -11.50
C ILE A 354 -8.23 25.45 -11.68
N GLU A 355 -9.23 25.20 -10.85
CA GLU A 355 -10.56 25.82 -10.93
C GLU A 355 -10.59 27.24 -10.32
N ARG A 356 -9.57 27.59 -9.53
CA ARG A 356 -9.48 28.85 -8.75
C ARG A 356 -10.68 29.11 -7.84
N LYS A 357 -11.38 28.05 -7.45
CA LYS A 357 -12.53 28.07 -6.54
C LYS A 357 -12.29 27.03 -5.45
N CYS A 358 -12.45 27.46 -4.20
CA CYS A 358 -12.41 26.56 -3.05
C CYS A 358 -13.83 26.40 -2.52
N GLY A 359 -14.43 25.23 -2.75
CA GLY A 359 -15.69 24.89 -2.13
C GLY A 359 -15.51 24.62 -0.62
N ILE A 360 -16.59 24.73 0.15
CA ILE A 360 -16.57 24.43 1.60
C ILE A 360 -16.12 22.98 1.85
N VAL A 361 -16.59 22.05 1.00
CA VAL A 361 -16.23 20.63 1.07
C VAL A 361 -14.75 20.42 0.77
N ASP A 362 -14.20 21.09 -0.25
CA ASP A 362 -12.78 21.00 -0.60
C ASP A 362 -11.89 21.54 0.54
N GLY A 363 -12.29 22.67 1.13
CA GLY A 363 -11.62 23.25 2.30
C GLY A 363 -11.66 22.35 3.53
N LEU A 364 -12.79 21.68 3.79
CA LEU A 364 -12.95 20.74 4.90
C LEU A 364 -12.08 19.49 4.70
N ILE A 365 -12.06 18.92 3.49
CA ILE A 365 -11.21 17.75 3.17
C ILE A 365 -9.72 18.12 3.30
N LEU A 366 -9.30 19.29 2.81
CA LEU A 366 -7.92 19.76 2.96
C LEU A 366 -7.54 19.99 4.43
N GLY A 367 -8.38 20.70 5.18
CA GLY A 367 -8.11 21.00 6.58
C GLY A 367 -8.02 19.74 7.43
N THR A 368 -9.00 18.84 7.30
CA THR A 368 -9.00 17.56 8.03
C THR A 368 -7.85 16.65 7.58
N GLY A 369 -7.54 16.59 6.29
CA GLY A 369 -6.42 15.83 5.74
C GLY A 369 -5.07 16.31 6.29
N ILE A 370 -4.82 17.61 6.37
CA ILE A 370 -3.57 18.17 6.93
C ILE A 370 -3.45 17.87 8.43
N VAL A 371 -4.54 18.03 9.19
CA VAL A 371 -4.55 17.71 10.63
C VAL A 371 -4.27 16.23 10.86
N MET A 372 -4.95 15.33 10.14
CA MET A 372 -4.72 13.89 10.27
C MET A 372 -3.32 13.48 9.82
N ALA A 373 -2.80 14.07 8.73
CA ALA A 373 -1.46 13.77 8.22
C ALA A 373 -0.36 14.18 9.22
N SER A 374 -0.46 15.39 9.76
CA SER A 374 0.49 15.92 10.75
C SER A 374 0.42 15.15 12.06
N TRP A 375 -0.78 14.96 12.61
CA TRP A 375 -0.97 14.19 13.84
C TRP A 375 -0.48 12.74 13.68
N GLY A 376 -0.93 12.05 12.62
CA GLY A 376 -0.59 10.65 12.39
C GLY A 376 0.91 10.44 12.20
N THR A 377 1.59 11.39 11.54
CA THR A 377 3.04 11.32 11.33
C THR A 377 3.79 11.51 12.64
N VAL A 378 3.39 12.48 13.47
CA VAL A 378 3.97 12.65 14.82
C VAL A 378 3.72 11.41 15.67
N ALA A 379 2.51 10.85 15.64
CA ALA A 379 2.19 9.63 16.38
C ALA A 379 3.05 8.44 15.93
N ALA A 380 3.25 8.24 14.62
CA ALA A 380 4.08 7.16 14.09
C ALA A 380 5.55 7.26 14.56
N PHE A 381 6.12 8.46 14.61
CA PHE A 381 7.49 8.68 15.09
C PHE A 381 7.65 8.60 16.62
N LEU A 382 6.56 8.70 17.39
CA LEU A 382 6.63 8.57 18.85
C LEU A 382 6.64 7.11 19.31
N ILE A 383 6.44 6.17 18.40
CA ILE A 383 6.33 4.73 18.68
C ILE A 383 7.56 3.97 18.17
N ALA A 384 8.05 4.36 16.98
CA ALA A 384 9.34 3.91 16.44
C ALA A 384 10.52 4.52 17.19
#